data_AF-A0A6S6TWV2-F1
#
_entry.id   AF-A0A6S6TWV2-F1
#
_cell.length_a   1.000
_cell.length_b   1.000
_cell.length_c   1.000
_cell.angle_alpha   90.00
_cell.angle_beta   90.00
_cell.angle_gamma   90.00
#
_symmetry.space_group_name_H-M   'P 1'
#
loop_
_entity.id
_entity.type
_entity.pdbx_description
1 polymer ?
#
loop_
_entity_poly.entity_id
_entity_poly.type
_entity_poly.pdbx_seq_one_letter_code
_entity_poly.pdbx_strand_id
1 'polypeptide(L)'
;MAGRNVLLVEGASDQKFFKQLLSELENSPEIEPKIPRDVDAQIYRNGLQPLYRQLVLQLGLLIRGQINKLGVIVDADHIAQANNGFISRRAQLVDLLAENDFVITPAPETASQGEVFKHPSGAEVGIWIMPDHQSDGMIEDLFMDSVKAEQQPLLTHATDVIGNLGEHKTFAPHHESKARLSTWLAWQQEPGISPSYAYYKGLFDKESTGFIALFDWLKRVFD
;
A
#
# COMPACT_ATOMS: atom_id res chain seq x y z
N MET A 1 -16.64 -0.86 -24.78
CA MET A 1 -15.88 -1.92 -24.07
C MET A 1 -15.64 -1.41 -22.67
N ALA A 2 -16.02 -2.14 -21.63
CA ALA A 2 -15.70 -1.76 -20.26
C ALA A 2 -14.17 -1.77 -20.14
N GLY A 3 -13.58 -0.60 -19.94
CA GLY A 3 -12.13 -0.49 -19.94
C GLY A 3 -11.55 -0.93 -18.60
N ARG A 4 -10.36 -1.50 -18.67
CA ARG A 4 -9.68 -2.16 -17.56
C ARG A 4 -9.12 -1.12 -16.58
N ASN A 5 -9.49 -1.19 -15.30
CA ASN A 5 -8.90 -0.39 -14.22
C ASN A 5 -7.81 -1.21 -13.52
N VAL A 6 -6.69 -0.59 -13.11
CA VAL A 6 -5.55 -1.31 -12.50
C VAL A 6 -5.08 -0.63 -11.21
N LEU A 7 -4.83 -1.42 -10.16
CA LEU A 7 -4.16 -0.98 -8.93
C LEU A 7 -2.84 -1.74 -8.76
N LEU A 8 -1.72 -1.03 -8.65
CA LEU A 8 -0.41 -1.60 -8.36
C LEU A 8 -0.12 -1.58 -6.85
N VAL A 9 0.30 -2.72 -6.30
CA VAL A 9 0.70 -2.86 -4.88
C VAL A 9 2.00 -3.66 -4.74
N GLU A 10 2.76 -3.42 -3.68
CA GLU A 10 4.11 -4.00 -3.51
C GLU A 10 4.12 -5.51 -3.23
N GLY A 11 3.18 -6.02 -2.42
CA GLY A 11 3.25 -7.36 -1.87
C GLY A 11 1.98 -8.21 -2.01
N ALA A 12 2.17 -9.53 -1.93
CA ALA A 12 1.09 -10.52 -1.97
C ALA A 12 0.08 -10.40 -0.82
N SER A 13 0.54 -9.95 0.36
CA SER A 13 -0.31 -9.72 1.53
C SER A 13 -1.27 -8.56 1.27
N ASP A 14 -0.73 -7.47 0.75
CA ASP A 14 -1.44 -6.22 0.44
C ASP A 14 -2.54 -6.49 -0.57
N GLN A 15 -2.28 -7.31 -1.59
CA GLN A 15 -3.27 -7.70 -2.59
C GLN A 15 -4.55 -8.28 -2.00
N LYS A 16 -4.45 -9.10 -0.94
CA LYS A 16 -5.65 -9.68 -0.32
C LYS A 16 -6.45 -8.62 0.41
N PHE A 17 -5.78 -7.73 1.13
CA PHE A 17 -6.43 -6.61 1.81
C PHE A 17 -7.10 -5.67 0.82
N PHE A 18 -6.39 -5.23 -0.21
CA PHE A 18 -6.95 -4.34 -1.22
C PHE A 18 -8.05 -4.99 -2.04
N LYS A 19 -7.99 -6.30 -2.34
CA LYS A 19 -9.14 -7.00 -2.96
C LYS A 19 -10.39 -6.90 -2.10
N GLN A 20 -10.22 -7.03 -0.79
CA GLN A 20 -11.34 -6.89 0.15
C GLN A 20 -11.83 -5.45 0.24
N LEU A 21 -10.93 -4.47 0.36
CA LEU A 21 -11.30 -3.06 0.42
C LEU A 21 -11.99 -2.57 -0.86
N LEU A 22 -11.47 -2.95 -2.03
CA LEU A 22 -12.02 -2.57 -3.34
C LEU A 22 -13.33 -3.27 -3.68
N SER A 23 -13.66 -4.39 -3.02
CA SER A 23 -14.96 -5.05 -3.19
C SER A 23 -16.13 -4.19 -2.69
N GLU A 24 -15.82 -3.13 -1.95
CA GLU A 24 -16.77 -2.11 -1.49
C GLU A 24 -17.00 -0.98 -2.53
N LEU A 25 -16.28 -0.97 -3.66
CA LEU A 25 -16.42 0.01 -4.75
C LEU A 25 -17.25 -0.52 -5.93
N GLU A 26 -17.95 0.37 -6.66
CA GLU A 26 -18.73 -0.01 -7.85
C GLU A 26 -17.85 -0.42 -9.04
N ASN A 27 -16.68 0.22 -9.21
CA ASN A 27 -15.75 0.01 -10.34
C ASN A 27 -14.44 -0.63 -9.89
N SER A 28 -14.48 -1.81 -9.26
CA SER A 28 -13.30 -2.46 -8.69
C SER A 28 -12.18 -2.67 -9.72
N PRO A 29 -10.97 -2.14 -9.50
CA PRO A 29 -9.82 -2.35 -10.37
C PRO A 29 -9.24 -3.77 -10.24
N GLU A 30 -8.59 -4.24 -11.30
CA GLU A 30 -7.72 -5.41 -11.23
C GLU A 30 -6.43 -5.05 -10.48
N ILE A 31 -6.01 -5.91 -9.54
CA ILE A 31 -4.77 -5.69 -8.79
C ILE A 31 -3.58 -6.38 -9.47
N GLU A 32 -2.50 -5.63 -9.65
CA GLU A 32 -1.25 -6.01 -10.32
C GLU A 32 -0.02 -5.67 -9.43
N PRO A 33 1.18 -6.26 -9.66
CA PRO A 33 1.39 -7.45 -10.47
C PRO A 33 0.62 -8.63 -9.88
N LYS A 34 0.01 -9.47 -10.72
CA LYS A 34 -0.45 -10.79 -10.25
C LYS A 34 0.77 -11.50 -9.67
N ILE A 35 0.70 -11.95 -8.41
CA ILE A 35 1.85 -12.55 -7.72
C ILE A 35 2.42 -13.65 -8.63
N PRO A 36 3.73 -13.61 -9.00
CA PRO A 36 4.35 -14.55 -9.94
C PRO A 36 4.36 -16.03 -9.54
N ARG A 37 3.68 -16.43 -8.45
CA ARG A 37 3.63 -17.82 -8.01
C ARG A 37 3.00 -18.77 -9.05
N ASP A 38 2.37 -18.22 -10.08
CA ASP A 38 1.76 -18.96 -11.19
C ASP A 38 2.60 -18.96 -12.49
N VAL A 39 3.77 -18.30 -12.54
CA VAL A 39 4.59 -18.22 -13.78
C VAL A 39 6.05 -18.63 -13.58
N ASP A 40 6.69 -18.30 -12.45
CA ASP A 40 8.03 -18.80 -12.14
C ASP A 40 8.35 -18.69 -10.64
N ALA A 41 8.62 -19.83 -10.01
CA ALA A 41 8.95 -19.94 -8.59
C ALA A 41 10.32 -19.32 -8.24
N GLN A 42 11.10 -18.82 -9.21
CA GLN A 42 12.41 -18.19 -8.97
C GLN A 42 12.37 -16.66 -8.81
N ILE A 43 11.24 -15.99 -9.09
CA ILE A 43 11.09 -14.54 -8.89
C ILE A 43 10.67 -14.27 -7.44
N TYR A 44 11.61 -14.47 -6.51
CA TYR A 44 11.46 -14.21 -5.07
C TYR A 44 11.95 -12.82 -4.64
N ARG A 45 11.89 -11.82 -5.50
CA ARG A 45 12.22 -10.44 -5.09
C ARG A 45 10.94 -9.63 -5.01
N ASN A 46 10.25 -9.75 -3.87
CA ASN A 46 9.34 -8.71 -3.42
C ASN A 46 10.14 -7.41 -3.31
N GLY A 47 9.63 -6.33 -3.90
CA GLY A 47 10.21 -5.01 -3.74
C GLY A 47 9.92 -4.05 -4.90
N LEU A 48 10.42 -2.84 -4.73
CA LEU A 48 10.18 -1.70 -5.62
C LEU A 48 10.56 -1.91 -7.09
N GLN A 49 11.66 -2.62 -7.37
CA GLN A 49 12.17 -2.73 -8.74
C GLN A 49 11.20 -3.42 -9.70
N PRO A 50 10.61 -4.59 -9.36
CA PRO A 50 9.49 -5.16 -10.10
C PRO A 50 8.28 -4.22 -10.21
N LEU A 51 7.92 -3.52 -9.13
CA LEU A 51 6.78 -2.60 -9.13
C LEU A 51 7.00 -1.44 -10.11
N TYR A 52 8.16 -0.77 -10.07
CA TYR A 52 8.48 0.33 -10.99
C TYR A 52 8.54 -0.12 -12.44
N ARG A 53 9.08 -1.31 -12.71
CA ARG A 53 9.03 -1.90 -14.06
C ARG A 53 7.59 -2.10 -14.50
N GLN A 54 6.74 -2.64 -13.63
CA GLN A 54 5.33 -2.83 -13.92
C GLN A 54 4.61 -1.50 -14.11
N LEU A 55 4.93 -0.49 -13.30
CA LEU A 55 4.39 0.86 -13.41
C LEU A 55 4.67 1.45 -14.80
N VAL A 56 5.91 1.43 -15.27
CA VAL A 56 6.26 1.92 -16.62
C VAL A 56 5.46 1.21 -17.71
N LEU A 57 5.27 -0.11 -17.60
CA LEU A 57 4.44 -0.86 -18.55
C LEU A 57 2.98 -0.41 -18.51
N GLN A 58 2.40 -0.26 -17.31
CA GLN A 58 1.01 0.17 -17.14
C GLN A 58 0.78 1.62 -17.57
N LEU A 59 1.73 2.53 -17.35
CA LEU A 59 1.66 3.90 -17.86
C LEU A 59 1.56 3.92 -19.38
N GLY A 60 2.38 3.10 -20.08
CA GLY A 60 2.29 2.98 -21.53
C GLY A 60 0.93 2.44 -22.02
N LEU A 61 0.31 1.51 -21.28
CA LEU A 61 -1.03 1.01 -21.58
C LEU A 61 -2.11 2.07 -21.31
N LEU A 62 -1.95 2.86 -20.25
CA LEU A 62 -2.86 3.92 -19.84
C LEU A 62 -2.89 5.03 -20.88
N ILE A 63 -1.72 5.50 -21.30
CA ILE A 63 -1.58 6.57 -22.30
C ILE A 63 -2.20 6.17 -23.65
N ARG A 64 -2.11 4.88 -24.02
CA ARG A 64 -2.71 4.31 -25.23
C ARG A 64 -4.22 4.01 -25.10
N GLY A 65 -4.83 4.27 -23.95
CA GLY A 65 -6.24 3.99 -23.68
C GLY A 65 -6.59 2.50 -23.60
N GLN A 66 -5.61 1.63 -23.31
CA GLN A 66 -5.83 0.18 -23.11
C GLN A 66 -6.21 -0.15 -21.67
N ILE A 67 -5.82 0.71 -20.73
CA ILE A 67 -6.37 0.75 -19.37
C ILE A 67 -7.01 2.12 -19.15
N ASN A 68 -8.07 2.16 -18.34
CA ASN A 68 -8.87 3.36 -18.09
C ASN A 68 -8.32 4.18 -16.93
N LYS A 69 -8.03 3.51 -15.82
CA LYS A 69 -7.56 4.13 -14.57
C LYS A 69 -6.40 3.32 -14.01
N LEU A 70 -5.42 4.00 -13.45
CA LEU A 70 -4.26 3.39 -12.81
C LEU A 70 -4.07 4.00 -11.41
N GLY A 71 -3.98 3.16 -10.39
CA GLY A 71 -3.54 3.54 -9.05
C GLY A 71 -2.25 2.82 -8.68
N VAL A 72 -1.44 3.42 -7.82
CA VAL A 72 -0.19 2.84 -7.31
C VAL A 72 -0.12 3.06 -5.80
N ILE A 73 0.17 2.00 -5.05
CA ILE A 73 0.36 2.04 -3.61
C ILE A 73 1.74 1.49 -3.28
N VAL A 74 2.50 2.24 -2.48
CA VAL A 74 3.86 1.88 -2.08
C VAL A 74 4.12 2.17 -0.60
N ASP A 75 5.00 1.41 0.04
CA ASP A 75 5.47 1.69 1.40
C ASP A 75 6.53 2.79 1.40
N ALA A 76 6.48 3.78 2.29
CA ALA A 76 7.54 4.79 2.39
C ALA A 76 8.90 4.14 2.76
N ASP A 77 8.90 3.21 3.71
CA ASP A 77 10.12 2.62 4.30
C ASP A 77 10.53 1.25 3.72
N HIS A 78 10.72 1.21 2.39
CA HIS A 78 11.15 -0.03 1.73
C HIS A 78 12.68 -0.20 1.70
N ILE A 79 13.12 -1.44 1.96
CA ILE A 79 14.49 -1.93 2.23
C ILE A 79 15.52 -1.64 1.12
N ALA A 80 15.08 -1.32 -0.10
CA ALA A 80 15.90 -1.47 -1.29
C ALA A 80 16.82 -0.27 -1.61
N GLN A 81 16.75 0.85 -0.89
CA GLN A 81 17.50 2.06 -1.25
C GLN A 81 18.02 2.82 -0.01
N ALA A 82 19.20 3.43 -0.16
CA ALA A 82 19.78 4.35 0.83
C ALA A 82 18.98 5.67 0.98
N ASN A 83 18.04 5.93 0.06
CA ASN A 83 17.09 7.03 0.07
C ASN A 83 15.68 6.47 0.30
N ASN A 84 15.33 6.20 1.56
CA ASN A 84 14.01 5.72 1.99
C ASN A 84 13.14 6.88 2.53
N GLY A 85 11.93 6.55 2.98
CA GLY A 85 10.97 7.51 3.50
C GLY A 85 10.07 8.13 2.43
N PHE A 86 9.02 8.80 2.90
CA PHE A 86 7.96 9.39 2.10
C PHE A 86 8.51 10.37 1.05
N ILE A 87 9.40 11.29 1.47
CA ILE A 87 9.97 12.32 0.59
C ILE A 87 10.74 11.67 -0.56
N SER A 88 11.63 10.73 -0.25
CA SER A 88 12.43 10.02 -1.26
C SER A 88 11.54 9.18 -2.18
N ARG A 89 10.54 8.51 -1.62
CA ARG A 89 9.62 7.67 -2.39
C ARG A 89 8.77 8.49 -3.35
N ARG A 90 8.24 9.62 -2.88
CA ARG A 90 7.49 10.56 -3.70
C ARG A 90 8.35 11.11 -4.83
N ALA A 91 9.58 11.53 -4.54
CA ALA A 91 10.52 12.02 -5.56
C ALA A 91 10.75 10.98 -6.67
N GLN A 92 11.05 9.72 -6.31
CA GLN A 92 11.26 8.65 -7.30
C GLN A 92 10.05 8.40 -8.19
N LEU A 93 8.85 8.40 -7.60
CA LEU A 93 7.62 8.21 -8.35
C LEU A 93 7.34 9.39 -9.28
N VAL A 94 7.51 10.61 -8.78
CA VAL A 94 7.33 11.85 -9.55
C VAL A 94 8.32 11.94 -10.71
N ASP A 95 9.59 11.58 -10.49
CA ASP A 95 10.62 11.55 -11.54
C ASP A 95 10.23 10.56 -12.64
N LEU A 96 9.79 9.35 -12.27
CA LEU A 96 9.31 8.35 -13.22
C LEU A 96 8.08 8.84 -14.00
N LEU A 97 7.13 9.50 -13.33
CA LEU A 97 5.97 10.09 -14.00
C LEU A 97 6.37 11.21 -14.97
N ALA A 98 7.33 12.05 -14.59
CA ALA A 98 7.86 13.11 -15.46
C ALA A 98 8.55 12.55 -16.70
N GLU A 99 9.31 11.46 -16.55
CA GLU A 99 9.93 10.72 -17.67
C GLU A 99 8.89 10.13 -18.64
N ASN A 100 7.62 10.00 -18.22
CA ASN A 100 6.50 9.51 -19.01
C ASN A 100 5.49 10.63 -19.34
N ASP A 101 5.94 11.89 -19.38
CA ASP A 101 5.19 13.08 -19.81
C ASP A 101 3.93 13.43 -18.96
N PHE A 102 3.85 12.95 -17.72
CA PHE A 102 2.80 13.39 -16.79
C PHE A 102 3.10 14.79 -16.25
N VAL A 103 2.05 15.58 -16.05
CA VAL A 103 2.13 16.91 -15.44
C VAL A 103 2.37 16.77 -13.95
N ILE A 104 3.57 17.12 -13.51
CA ILE A 104 3.94 17.09 -12.10
C ILE A 104 3.43 18.33 -11.37
N THR A 105 2.64 18.10 -10.33
CA THR A 105 2.19 19.14 -9.40
C THR A 105 3.01 19.12 -8.11
N PRO A 106 3.09 20.26 -7.40
CA PRO A 106 3.58 20.28 -6.02
C PRO A 106 2.79 19.30 -5.14
N ALA A 107 3.40 18.87 -4.04
CA ALA A 107 2.71 18.05 -3.05
C ALA A 107 1.46 18.79 -2.54
N PRO A 108 0.35 18.09 -2.28
CA PRO A 108 -0.87 18.71 -1.79
C PRO A 108 -0.62 19.40 -0.45
N GLU A 109 -1.22 20.58 -0.26
CA GLU A 109 -1.16 21.32 1.01
C GLU A 109 -1.91 20.58 2.13
N THR A 110 -2.97 19.86 1.76
CA THR A 110 -3.74 19.01 2.67
C THR A 110 -3.07 17.65 2.81
N ALA A 111 -2.71 17.30 4.03
CA ALA A 111 -2.19 15.99 4.37
C ALA A 111 -3.17 14.86 4.05
N SER A 112 -2.64 13.66 3.82
CA SER A 112 -3.42 12.41 3.72
C SER A 112 -4.51 12.40 2.66
N GLN A 113 -4.30 13.10 1.53
CA GLN A 113 -5.24 12.99 0.41
C GLN A 113 -4.78 11.99 -0.63
N GLY A 114 -3.48 11.70 -0.77
CA GLY A 114 -2.97 11.02 -1.96
C GLY A 114 -3.00 11.93 -3.20
N GLU A 115 -2.24 11.56 -4.23
CA GLU A 115 -2.05 12.39 -5.42
C GLU A 115 -2.65 11.75 -6.67
N VAL A 116 -3.06 12.59 -7.63
CA VAL A 116 -3.51 12.16 -8.96
C VAL A 116 -2.84 13.05 -10.00
N PHE A 117 -2.05 12.43 -10.88
CA PHE A 117 -1.31 13.09 -11.94
C PHE A 117 -2.00 12.88 -13.28
N LYS A 118 -1.94 13.90 -14.14
CA LYS A 118 -2.61 13.91 -15.44
C LYS A 118 -1.59 13.92 -16.57
N HIS A 119 -1.88 13.19 -17.62
CA HIS A 119 -1.12 13.19 -18.87
C HIS A 119 -1.88 13.97 -19.95
N PRO A 120 -1.21 14.67 -20.89
CA PRO A 120 -1.86 15.42 -21.97
C PRO A 120 -2.82 14.60 -22.85
N SER A 121 -2.69 13.28 -22.89
CA SER A 121 -3.64 12.39 -23.58
C SER A 121 -4.99 12.23 -22.88
N GLY A 122 -5.15 12.76 -21.66
CA GLY A 122 -6.32 12.55 -20.79
C GLY A 122 -6.19 11.38 -19.82
N ALA A 123 -5.06 10.66 -19.84
CA ALA A 123 -4.76 9.60 -18.88
C ALA A 123 -4.53 10.16 -17.46
N GLU A 124 -4.99 9.42 -16.44
CA GLU A 124 -4.86 9.79 -15.03
C GLU A 124 -4.24 8.63 -14.23
N VAL A 125 -3.25 8.95 -13.40
CA VAL A 125 -2.59 7.99 -12.48
C VAL A 125 -2.65 8.49 -11.05
N GLY A 126 -3.20 7.68 -10.15
CA GLY A 126 -3.20 7.93 -8.71
C GLY A 126 -1.96 7.35 -8.03
N ILE A 127 -1.42 8.07 -7.06
CA ILE A 127 -0.34 7.61 -6.17
C ILE A 127 -0.77 7.72 -4.71
N TRP A 128 -0.56 6.64 -3.97
CA TRP A 128 -0.60 6.58 -2.51
C TRP A 128 0.74 6.06 -1.98
N ILE A 129 1.19 6.65 -0.87
CA ILE A 129 2.40 6.22 -0.17
C ILE A 129 1.96 5.89 1.25
N MET A 130 2.21 4.69 1.73
CA MET A 130 1.82 4.27 3.08
C MET A 130 2.62 4.99 4.16
N PRO A 131 2.06 5.07 5.38
CA PRO A 131 0.72 4.59 5.76
C PRO A 131 -0.41 5.55 5.40
N ASP A 132 -0.10 6.85 5.34
CA ASP A 132 -1.06 7.96 5.40
C ASP A 132 -0.81 9.02 4.32
N HIS A 133 0.07 8.74 3.36
CA HIS A 133 0.56 9.67 2.33
C HIS A 133 1.15 10.97 2.90
N GLN A 134 1.84 10.88 4.03
CA GLN A 134 2.55 12.01 4.64
C GLN A 134 3.81 11.56 5.40
N SER A 135 3.69 10.46 6.12
CA SER A 135 4.66 9.96 7.09
C SER A 135 5.48 8.82 6.51
N ASP A 136 6.63 8.58 7.11
CA ASP A 136 7.42 7.37 6.87
C ASP A 136 6.71 6.17 7.51
N GLY A 137 6.75 5.02 6.84
CA GLY A 137 6.13 3.78 7.32
C GLY A 137 5.67 2.84 6.20
N MET A 138 4.86 1.87 6.60
CA MET A 138 4.34 0.79 5.76
C MET A 138 2.88 0.50 6.07
N ILE A 139 2.25 -0.37 5.27
CA ILE A 139 0.85 -0.76 5.50
C ILE A 139 0.60 -1.36 6.89
N GLU A 140 1.59 -2.01 7.50
CA GLU A 140 1.46 -2.50 8.87
C GLU A 140 1.24 -1.39 9.90
N ASP A 141 1.79 -0.19 9.68
CA ASP A 141 1.56 0.97 10.55
C ASP A 141 0.12 1.46 10.43
N LEU A 142 -0.43 1.53 9.20
CA LEU A 142 -1.86 1.80 8.98
C LEU A 142 -2.74 0.82 9.76
N PHE A 143 -2.43 -0.48 9.72
CA PHE A 143 -3.22 -1.47 10.47
C PHE A 143 -3.14 -1.27 11.98
N MET A 144 -1.95 -1.00 12.52
CA MET A 144 -1.74 -0.78 13.96
C MET A 144 -2.47 0.49 14.44
N ASP A 145 -2.38 1.58 13.67
CA ASP A 145 -3.04 2.85 13.97
C ASP A 145 -4.57 2.74 13.88
N SER A 146 -5.07 1.82 13.06
CA SER A 146 -6.49 1.52 12.94
C SER A 146 -6.99 0.46 13.91
N VAL A 147 -6.20 -0.06 14.86
CA VAL A 147 -6.70 -1.03 15.86
C VAL A 147 -7.75 -0.39 16.77
N LYS A 148 -8.90 -1.05 16.96
CA LYS A 148 -9.96 -0.54 17.82
C LYS A 148 -9.51 -0.33 19.26
N ALA A 149 -10.11 0.63 19.95
CA ALA A 149 -9.77 1.00 21.31
C ALA A 149 -9.74 -0.20 22.29
N GLU A 150 -10.68 -1.14 22.18
CA GLU A 150 -10.73 -2.34 23.02
C GLU A 150 -9.57 -3.32 22.77
N GLN A 151 -8.91 -3.25 21.62
CA GLN A 151 -7.77 -4.10 21.24
C GLN A 151 -6.41 -3.43 21.50
N GLN A 152 -6.39 -2.12 21.78
CA GLN A 152 -5.17 -1.35 22.03
C GLN A 152 -4.31 -1.88 23.18
N PRO A 153 -4.87 -2.36 24.32
CA PRO A 153 -4.05 -2.95 25.38
C PRO A 153 -3.25 -4.19 24.91
N LEU A 154 -3.87 -5.03 24.07
CA LEU A 154 -3.20 -6.23 23.53
C LEU A 154 -2.12 -5.85 22.51
N LEU A 155 -2.39 -4.85 21.65
CA LEU A 155 -1.41 -4.34 20.70
C LEU A 155 -0.20 -3.72 21.41
N THR A 156 -0.44 -2.95 22.47
CA THR A 156 0.62 -2.37 23.31
C THR A 156 1.48 -3.48 23.90
N HIS A 157 0.85 -4.50 24.48
CA HIS A 157 1.57 -5.64 25.05
C HIS A 157 2.42 -6.39 24.00
N ALA A 158 1.88 -6.64 22.80
CA ALA A 158 2.62 -7.26 21.70
C ALA A 158 3.82 -6.41 21.29
N THR A 159 3.62 -5.09 21.18
CA THR A 159 4.66 -4.12 20.83
C THR A 159 5.77 -4.08 21.87
N ASP A 160 5.43 -4.07 23.16
CA ASP A 160 6.39 -4.10 24.25
C ASP A 160 7.21 -5.38 24.24
N VAL A 161 6.58 -6.54 24.03
CA VAL A 161 7.30 -7.82 23.93
C VAL A 161 8.30 -7.79 22.78
N ILE A 162 7.88 -7.30 21.61
CA ILE A 162 8.77 -7.15 20.44
C ILE A 162 9.92 -6.18 20.72
N GLY A 163 9.65 -5.03 21.36
CA GLY A 163 10.66 -4.05 21.74
C GLY A 163 11.69 -4.59 22.75
N ASN A 164 11.27 -5.52 23.61
CA ASN A 164 12.09 -6.09 24.67
C ASN A 164 12.79 -7.41 24.31
N LEU A 165 12.78 -7.84 23.04
CA LEU A 165 13.45 -9.08 22.61
C LEU A 165 14.97 -9.07 22.82
N GLY A 166 15.60 -7.90 22.81
CA GLY A 166 17.06 -7.77 22.95
C GLY A 166 17.82 -8.65 21.95
N GLU A 167 18.78 -9.44 22.45
CA GLU A 167 19.59 -10.38 21.66
C GLU A 167 18.76 -11.51 20.99
N HIS A 168 17.51 -11.73 21.41
CA HIS A 168 16.63 -12.71 20.79
C HIS A 168 15.96 -12.20 19.50
N LYS A 169 16.15 -10.93 19.14
CA LYS A 169 15.64 -10.33 17.90
C LYS A 169 16.40 -10.91 16.69
N THR A 170 15.73 -11.76 15.92
CA THR A 170 16.31 -12.42 14.73
C THR A 170 15.87 -11.77 13.41
N PHE A 171 14.83 -10.94 13.43
CA PHE A 171 14.36 -10.19 12.26
C PHE A 171 15.09 -8.85 12.14
N ALA A 172 15.25 -8.38 10.91
CA ALA A 172 15.90 -7.10 10.62
C ALA A 172 15.09 -5.90 11.16
N PRO A 173 15.72 -4.76 11.50
CA PRO A 173 15.03 -3.59 12.06
C PRO A 173 13.82 -3.11 11.25
N HIS A 174 13.90 -3.15 9.92
CA HIS A 174 12.82 -2.74 9.02
C HIS A 174 11.62 -3.73 8.99
N HIS A 175 11.72 -4.89 9.64
CA HIS A 175 10.59 -5.81 9.82
C HIS A 175 9.88 -5.60 11.15
N GLU A 176 10.19 -4.53 11.89
CA GLU A 176 9.65 -4.33 13.23
C GLU A 176 8.14 -4.09 13.27
N SER A 177 7.59 -3.21 12.44
CA SER A 177 6.14 -3.02 12.33
C SER A 177 5.42 -4.31 11.95
N LYS A 178 6.01 -5.09 11.03
CA LYS A 178 5.52 -6.41 10.66
C LYS A 178 5.56 -7.41 11.81
N ALA A 179 6.62 -7.44 12.60
CA ALA A 179 6.74 -8.31 13.76
C ALA A 179 5.69 -7.96 14.81
N ARG A 180 5.50 -6.66 15.12
CA ARG A 180 4.48 -6.17 16.06
C ARG A 180 3.08 -6.58 15.63
N LEU A 181 2.70 -6.26 14.39
CA LEU A 181 1.38 -6.61 13.86
C LEU A 181 1.18 -8.14 13.82
N SER A 182 2.18 -8.90 13.36
CA SER A 182 2.08 -10.37 13.27
C SER A 182 1.92 -11.02 14.64
N THR A 183 2.61 -10.52 15.67
CA THR A 183 2.46 -11.00 17.04
C THR A 183 1.09 -10.67 17.61
N TRP A 184 0.59 -9.45 17.39
CA TRP A 184 -0.77 -9.09 17.79
C TRP A 184 -1.83 -9.96 17.09
N LEU A 185 -1.68 -10.22 15.79
CA LEU A 185 -2.53 -11.14 15.02
C LEU A 185 -2.45 -12.59 15.53
N ALA A 186 -1.28 -13.03 15.99
CA ALA A 186 -1.08 -14.36 16.58
C ALA A 186 -1.83 -14.55 17.90
N TRP A 187 -2.13 -13.47 18.62
CA TRP A 187 -2.81 -13.49 19.92
C TRP A 187 -4.31 -13.20 19.84
N GLN A 188 -4.87 -13.11 18.63
CA GLN A 188 -6.31 -12.98 18.46
C GLN A 188 -7.04 -14.27 18.84
N GLN A 189 -8.36 -14.17 19.02
CA GLN A 189 -9.21 -15.31 19.37
C GLN A 189 -8.99 -16.52 18.45
N GLU A 190 -8.83 -16.26 17.15
CA GLU A 190 -8.30 -17.22 16.19
C GLU A 190 -6.81 -16.90 15.99
N PRO A 191 -5.87 -17.75 16.48
CA PRO A 191 -4.45 -17.45 16.38
C PRO A 191 -3.94 -17.39 14.95
N GLY A 192 -3.15 -16.37 14.63
CA GLY A 192 -2.39 -16.29 13.38
C GLY A 192 -3.23 -15.86 12.18
N ILE A 193 -4.31 -15.11 12.40
CA ILE A 193 -5.14 -14.57 11.33
C ILE A 193 -4.39 -13.51 10.49
N SER A 194 -4.80 -13.34 9.23
CA SER A 194 -4.24 -12.30 8.36
C SER A 194 -4.84 -10.91 8.63
N PRO A 195 -4.17 -9.80 8.27
CA PRO A 195 -4.75 -8.45 8.37
C PRO A 195 -6.10 -8.32 7.65
N SER A 196 -6.25 -8.89 6.44
CA SER A 196 -7.53 -8.88 5.71
C SER A 196 -8.65 -9.56 6.51
N TYR A 197 -8.33 -10.65 7.20
CA TYR A 197 -9.30 -11.36 8.04
C TYR A 197 -9.61 -10.59 9.33
N ALA A 198 -8.61 -9.92 9.93
CA ALA A 198 -8.82 -9.02 11.06
C ALA A 198 -9.73 -7.83 10.69
N TYR A 199 -9.56 -7.26 9.49
CA TYR A 199 -10.46 -6.25 8.93
C TYR A 199 -11.89 -6.79 8.78
N TYR A 200 -12.06 -8.01 8.24
CA TYR A 200 -13.36 -8.66 8.13
C TYR A 200 -14.03 -8.90 9.50
N LYS A 201 -13.26 -9.34 10.49
CA LYS A 201 -13.72 -9.58 11.87
C LYS A 201 -13.99 -8.29 12.65
N GLY A 202 -13.75 -7.11 12.06
CA GLY A 202 -13.99 -5.83 12.69
C GLY A 202 -13.06 -5.56 13.87
N LEU A 203 -11.81 -6.05 13.80
CA LEU A 203 -10.78 -5.76 14.80
C LEU A 203 -10.13 -4.38 14.59
N PHE A 204 -10.24 -3.84 13.38
CA PHE A 204 -9.85 -2.48 13.06
C PHE A 204 -11.06 -1.53 13.05
N ASP A 205 -10.81 -0.27 13.41
CA ASP A 205 -11.71 0.86 13.23
C ASP A 205 -11.65 1.33 11.78
N LYS A 206 -12.68 0.97 11.02
CA LYS A 206 -12.82 1.35 9.60
C LYS A 206 -13.03 2.85 9.39
N GLU A 207 -13.44 3.55 10.44
CA GLU A 207 -13.65 5.01 10.43
C GLU A 207 -12.40 5.77 10.93
N SER A 208 -11.28 5.07 11.13
CA SER A 208 -10.01 5.72 11.42
C SER A 208 -9.60 6.63 10.27
N THR A 209 -8.95 7.75 10.60
CA THR A 209 -8.55 8.77 9.63
C THR A 209 -7.71 8.19 8.49
N GLY A 210 -6.81 7.25 8.78
CA GLY A 210 -5.98 6.58 7.77
C GLY A 210 -6.79 5.75 6.76
N PHE A 211 -7.77 4.96 7.22
CA PHE A 211 -8.62 4.18 6.31
C PHE A 211 -9.56 5.06 5.50
N ILE A 212 -10.19 6.06 6.11
CA ILE A 212 -11.06 7.01 5.39
C ILE A 212 -10.24 7.70 4.28
N ALA A 213 -9.07 8.22 4.62
CA ALA A 213 -8.18 8.89 3.68
C ALA A 213 -7.77 7.99 2.49
N LEU A 214 -7.36 6.75 2.78
CA LEU A 214 -7.01 5.77 1.75
C LEU A 214 -8.21 5.41 0.86
N PHE A 215 -9.39 5.22 1.47
CA PHE A 215 -10.60 4.86 0.74
C PHE A 215 -11.10 6.02 -0.13
N ASP A 216 -11.08 7.25 0.38
CA ASP A 216 -11.42 8.45 -0.39
C ASP A 216 -10.47 8.66 -1.56
N TRP A 217 -9.16 8.40 -1.38
CA TRP A 217 -8.22 8.39 -2.50
C TRP A 217 -8.56 7.33 -3.55
N LEU A 218 -8.85 6.09 -3.13
CA LEU A 218 -9.25 5.01 -4.05
C LEU A 218 -10.50 5.40 -4.87
N LYS A 219 -11.51 5.99 -4.23
CA LYS A 219 -12.70 6.51 -4.92
C LYS A 219 -12.34 7.57 -5.95
N ARG A 220 -11.52 8.56 -5.59
CA ARG A 220 -11.10 9.61 -6.55
C ARG A 220 -10.36 9.07 -7.76
N VAL A 221 -9.70 7.92 -7.64
CA VAL A 221 -8.96 7.28 -8.74
C VAL A 221 -9.87 6.41 -9.60
N PHE A 222 -10.82 5.67 -9.00
CA PHE A 222 -11.53 4.57 -9.67
C PHE A 222 -13.05 4.75 -9.85
N ASP A 223 -13.70 5.64 -9.09
CA ASP A 223 -15.13 5.97 -9.27
C ASP A 223 -15.32 7.06 -10.34
#